data_AF-A0A920IE99-F1
#
_entry.id   AF-A0A920IE99-F1
#
_cell.length_a   1.000
_cell.length_b   1.000
_cell.length_c   1.000
_cell.angle_alpha   90.00
_cell.angle_beta   90.00
_cell.angle_gamma   90.00
#
_symmetry.space_group_name_H-M   'P 1'
#
loop_
_entity.id
_entity.type
_entity.pdbx_description
1 polymer ?
#
loop_
_entity_poly.entity_id
_entity_poly.type
_entity_poly.pdbx_seq_one_letter_code
_entity_poly.pdbx_strand_id
1 'polypeptide(L)'
;MFYDLAEERDKEKLTGVRLLRLEQLYPFPRKALKEHLAETPKAEIVWCQEEPRNMGAWTFVREHIENVMSDIGMKSTRLIYCGRKESASPATGSAARHRLEQDTLVQSALTKNSQHVAAE
;
A
#
# COMPACT_ATOMS: atom_id res chain seq x y z
N MET A 1 3.99 -5.49 8.21
CA MET A 1 3.07 -4.66 7.38
C MET A 1 1.56 -4.92 7.58
N PHE A 2 0.93 -5.96 7.01
CA PHE A 2 -0.55 -6.10 7.04
C PHE A 2 -1.13 -6.10 8.45
N TYR A 3 -0.50 -6.85 9.37
CA TYR A 3 -0.94 -6.94 10.76
C TYR A 3 -0.84 -5.58 11.46
N ASP A 4 0.25 -4.84 11.24
CA ASP A 4 0.41 -3.48 11.78
C ASP A 4 -0.70 -2.54 11.28
N LEU A 5 -1.07 -2.63 9.99
CA LEU A 5 -2.20 -1.86 9.45
C LEU A 5 -3.54 -2.26 10.07
N ALA A 6 -3.76 -3.56 10.27
CA ALA A 6 -5.00 -4.07 10.86
C ALA A 6 -5.13 -3.65 12.32
N GLU A 7 -4.05 -3.79 13.09
CA GLU A 7 -3.98 -3.36 14.49
C GLU A 7 -4.25 -1.86 14.62
N GLU A 8 -3.58 -1.03 13.82
CA GLU A 8 -3.76 0.43 13.90
C GLU A 8 -5.14 0.86 13.40
N ARG A 9 -5.66 0.26 12.31
CA ARG A 9 -7.03 0.52 11.83
C ARG A 9 -8.06 0.20 12.91
N ASP A 10 -7.90 -0.92 13.62
CA ASP A 10 -8.83 -1.38 14.65
C ASP A 10 -8.72 -0.51 15.91
N LYS A 11 -7.49 -0.14 16.30
CA LYS A 11 -7.20 0.80 17.39
C LYS A 11 -7.85 2.17 17.16
N GLU A 12 -7.72 2.71 15.94
CA GLU A 12 -8.29 4.01 15.55
C GLU A 12 -9.76 3.90 15.09
N LYS A 13 -10.36 2.70 15.10
CA LYS A 13 -11.75 2.41 14.72
C LYS A 13 -12.12 2.94 13.33
N LEU A 14 -11.20 2.82 12.38
CA LEU A 14 -11.38 3.32 11.02
C LEU A 14 -12.30 2.40 10.21
N THR A 15 -13.56 2.80 10.03
CA THR A 15 -14.56 2.04 9.26
C THR A 15 -14.51 2.29 7.75
N GLY A 16 -13.84 3.36 7.33
CA GLY A 16 -13.72 3.77 5.91
C GLY A 16 -12.56 3.11 5.16
N VAL A 17 -11.81 2.21 5.80
CA VAL A 17 -10.60 1.60 5.23
C VAL A 17 -10.77 0.09 5.14
N ARG A 18 -10.67 -0.45 3.92
CA ARG A 18 -10.62 -1.88 3.68
C ARG A 18 -9.17 -2.30 3.43
N LEU A 19 -8.73 -3.34 4.14
CA LEU A 19 -7.41 -3.94 3.93
C LEU A 19 -7.54 -5.17 3.05
N LEU A 20 -6.70 -5.25 2.02
CA LEU A 20 -6.61 -6.37 1.08
C LEU A 20 -5.17 -6.87 1.06
N ARG A 21 -4.98 -8.20 1.09
CA ARG A 21 -3.67 -8.82 0.91
C ARG A 21 -3.57 -9.40 -0.49
N LEU A 22 -2.48 -9.10 -1.18
CA LEU A 22 -2.13 -9.72 -2.44
C LEU A 22 -1.14 -10.85 -2.17
N GLU A 23 -1.66 -12.01 -1.75
CA GLU A 23 -0.85 -13.17 -1.32
C GLU A 23 -0.02 -13.77 -2.47
N GLN A 24 -0.53 -13.66 -3.70
CA GLN A 24 0.15 -14.14 -4.90
C GLN A 24 0.52 -12.96 -5.78
N LEU A 25 1.81 -12.70 -5.92
CA LEU A 25 2.32 -11.69 -6.85
C LEU A 25 2.49 -12.27 -8.26
N TYR A 26 2.98 -13.50 -8.37
CA TYR A 26 3.16 -14.17 -9.65
C TYR A 26 2.70 -15.64 -9.59
N PRO A 27 1.94 -16.14 -10.59
CA PRO A 27 1.32 -15.37 -11.69
C PRO A 27 0.30 -14.36 -11.15
N PHE A 28 0.20 -13.17 -11.78
CA PHE A 28 -0.60 -12.07 -11.23
C PHE A 28 -2.11 -12.40 -11.20
N PRO A 29 -2.80 -12.32 -10.05
CA PRO A 29 -4.17 -12.82 -9.87
C PRO A 29 -5.24 -11.80 -10.34
N ARG A 30 -5.22 -11.45 -11.63
CA ARG A 30 -6.10 -10.40 -12.22
C ARG A 30 -7.59 -10.64 -11.92
N LYS A 31 -8.05 -11.88 -12.03
CA LYS A 31 -9.48 -12.23 -11.83
C LYS A 31 -9.93 -11.98 -10.40
N ALA A 32 -9.21 -12.52 -9.41
CA ALA A 32 -9.53 -12.34 -8.00
C ALA A 32 -9.45 -10.87 -7.58
N LEU A 33 -8.45 -10.12 -8.07
CA LEU A 33 -8.34 -8.70 -7.75
C LEU A 33 -9.51 -7.89 -8.32
N LYS A 34 -9.96 -8.18 -9.55
CA LYS A 34 -11.16 -7.54 -10.14
C LYS A 34 -12.39 -7.73 -9.26
N GLU A 35 -12.65 -8.96 -8.83
CA GLU A 35 -13.80 -9.31 -8.00
C GLU A 35 -13.81 -8.48 -6.70
N HIS A 36 -12.68 -8.39 -6.01
CA HIS A 36 -12.57 -7.61 -4.78
C HIS A 36 -12.66 -6.10 -4.98
N LEU A 37 -12.04 -5.54 -6.02
CA LEU A 37 -12.05 -4.09 -6.26
C LEU A 37 -13.40 -3.59 -6.78
N ALA A 38 -14.17 -4.45 -7.47
CA ALA A 38 -15.51 -4.12 -7.96
C ALA A 38 -16.53 -3.84 -6.84
N GLU A 39 -16.28 -4.34 -5.62
CA GLU A 39 -17.10 -4.05 -4.44
C GLU A 39 -17.00 -2.57 -4.00
N THR A 40 -15.92 -1.87 -4.37
CA THR A 40 -15.65 -0.48 -3.95
C THR A 40 -15.17 0.42 -5.10
N PRO A 41 -16.00 0.67 -6.14
CA PRO A 41 -15.57 1.34 -7.37
C PRO A 41 -15.18 2.82 -7.20
N LYS A 42 -15.56 3.42 -6.07
CA LYS A 42 -15.27 4.82 -5.71
C LYS A 42 -14.07 4.98 -4.77
N ALA A 43 -13.48 3.87 -4.30
CA ALA A 43 -12.38 3.92 -3.35
C ALA A 43 -11.08 4.39 -4.00
N GLU A 44 -10.24 5.06 -3.22
CA GLU A 44 -8.83 5.29 -3.53
C GLU A 44 -8.06 4.01 -3.19
N ILE A 45 -7.16 3.58 -4.08
CA ILE A 45 -6.36 2.36 -3.87
C ILE A 45 -4.94 2.78 -3.50
N VAL A 46 -4.48 2.26 -2.36
CA VAL A 46 -3.13 2.47 -1.85
C VAL A 46 -2.41 1.13 -1.81
N TRP A 47 -1.22 1.07 -2.40
CA TRP A 47 -0.29 -0.05 -2.23
C TRP A 47 0.63 0.24 -1.06
N CYS A 48 0.54 -0.59 -0.03
CA CYS A 48 1.35 -0.48 1.18
C CYS A 48 2.42 -1.58 1.19
N GLN A 49 3.69 -1.20 1.32
CA GLN A 49 4.80 -2.14 1.49
C GLN A 49 5.85 -1.58 2.45
N GLU A 50 6.51 -2.44 3.20
CA GLU A 50 7.56 -2.02 4.12
C GLU A 50 8.89 -1.77 3.38
N GLU A 51 9.12 -2.45 2.26
CA GLU A 51 10.31 -2.29 1.45
C GLU A 51 10.41 -0.87 0.83
N PRO A 52 11.64 -0.36 0.61
CA PRO A 52 11.88 0.83 -0.21
C PRO A 52 11.13 0.81 -1.55
N ARG A 53 10.76 1.97 -2.08
CA ARG A 53 9.97 2.08 -3.32
C ARG A 53 10.62 1.44 -4.54
N ASN A 54 11.96 1.46 -4.60
CA ASN A 54 12.76 0.81 -5.63
C ASN A 54 12.95 -0.71 -5.38
N MET A 55 12.33 -1.24 -4.33
CA MET A 55 12.37 -2.64 -3.90
C MET A 55 10.94 -3.16 -3.68
N GLY A 56 10.83 -4.40 -3.19
CA GLY A 56 9.55 -5.05 -2.98
C GLY A 56 8.80 -5.27 -4.31
N ALA A 57 7.48 -5.27 -4.24
CA ALA A 57 6.64 -5.60 -5.39
C ALA A 57 6.17 -4.37 -6.18
N TRP A 58 6.33 -3.16 -5.64
CA TRP A 58 5.76 -1.92 -6.20
C TRP A 58 5.96 -1.77 -7.72
N THR A 59 7.20 -1.90 -8.20
CA THR A 59 7.53 -1.72 -9.61
C THR A 59 6.88 -2.77 -10.51
N PHE A 60 6.65 -3.97 -9.99
CA PHE A 60 6.00 -5.07 -10.70
C PHE A 60 4.46 -4.94 -10.67
N VAL A 61 3.85 -4.74 -9.49
CA VAL A 61 2.37 -4.80 -9.35
C VAL A 61 1.67 -3.56 -9.87
N ARG A 62 2.34 -2.40 -9.89
CA ARG A 62 1.71 -1.10 -10.18
C ARG A 62 0.92 -1.12 -11.48
N GLU A 63 1.55 -1.50 -12.59
CA GLU A 63 0.89 -1.52 -13.89
C GLU A 63 -0.25 -2.55 -13.93
N HIS A 64 -0.04 -3.72 -13.34
CA HIS A 64 -1.06 -4.76 -13.29
C HIS A 64 -2.32 -4.32 -12.51
N ILE A 65 -2.13 -3.66 -11.37
CA ILE A 65 -3.23 -3.14 -10.54
C ILE A 65 -3.92 -1.96 -11.25
N GLU A 66 -3.18 -0.99 -11.80
CA GLU A 66 -3.76 0.15 -12.54
C GLU A 66 -4.59 -0.32 -13.75
N ASN A 67 -4.13 -1.37 -14.44
CA ASN A 67 -4.88 -2.00 -15.52
C ASN A 67 -6.19 -2.65 -15.01
N VAL A 68 -6.17 -3.30 -13.84
CA VAL A 68 -7.40 -3.85 -13.23
C VAL A 68 -8.37 -2.72 -12.83
N MET A 69 -7.86 -1.65 -12.22
CA MET A 69 -8.67 -0.48 -11.85
C MET A 69 -9.35 0.15 -13.07
N SER A 70 -8.61 0.25 -14.18
CA SER A 70 -9.12 0.77 -15.45
C SER A 70 -10.17 -0.15 -16.07
N ASP A 71 -9.92 -1.47 -16.11
CA ASP A 71 -10.85 -2.47 -16.66
C ASP A 71 -12.24 -2.44 -16.01
N ILE A 72 -12.30 -2.14 -14.71
CA ILE A 72 -13.57 -2.11 -13.95
C ILE A 72 -14.14 -0.68 -13.81
N GLY A 73 -13.52 0.31 -14.47
CA GLY A 73 -14.00 1.69 -14.47
C GLY A 73 -13.96 2.36 -13.10
N MET A 74 -12.93 2.11 -12.28
CA MET A 74 -12.79 2.78 -11.00
C MET A 74 -12.68 4.30 -11.15
N LYS A 75 -13.19 5.04 -10.16
CA LYS A 75 -13.10 6.51 -10.14
C LYS A 75 -11.64 6.98 -10.09
N SER A 76 -10.79 6.31 -9.30
CA SER A 76 -9.35 6.55 -9.32
C SER A 76 -8.70 5.67 -10.37
N THR A 77 -7.81 6.26 -11.18
CA THR A 77 -7.07 5.55 -12.23
C THR A 77 -5.60 5.32 -11.87
N ARG A 78 -5.13 5.90 -10.77
CA ARG A 78 -3.74 5.81 -10.32
C ARG A 78 -3.65 5.11 -8.97
N LEU A 79 -2.72 4.17 -8.88
CA LEU A 79 -2.38 3.50 -7.64
C LEU A 79 -1.48 4.41 -6.81
N ILE A 80 -1.86 4.63 -5.56
CA ILE A 80 -1.09 5.46 -4.63
C ILE A 80 -0.04 4.57 -3.95
N TYR A 81 1.21 5.04 -3.90
CA TYR A 81 2.28 4.34 -3.19
C TYR A 81 2.32 4.80 -1.72
N CYS A 82 2.37 3.84 -0.79
CA CYS A 82 2.71 4.07 0.60
C CYS A 82 3.78 3.06 1.03
N GLY A 83 4.98 3.54 1.33
CA GLY A 83 6.08 2.68 1.74
C GLY A 83 7.33 3.49 2.00
N ARG A 84 8.44 2.80 2.29
CA ARG A 84 9.72 3.49 2.52
C ARG A 84 10.21 4.20 1.26
N LYS A 85 10.95 5.30 1.44
CA LYS A 85 11.62 6.00 0.34
C LYS A 85 12.62 5.08 -0.35
N GLU A 86 13.00 5.42 -1.57
CA GLU A 86 14.04 4.72 -2.30
C GLU A 86 15.36 4.73 -1.52
N SER A 87 16.06 3.61 -1.53
CA SER A 87 17.32 3.44 -0.81
C SER A 87 18.20 2.42 -1.53
N ALA A 88 19.51 2.58 -1.41
CA ALA A 88 20.48 1.57 -1.87
C ALA A 88 20.50 0.35 -0.94
N SER A 89 20.27 0.57 0.36
CA SER A 89 20.18 -0.49 1.37
C SER A 89 18.72 -0.97 1.53
N PRO A 90 18.48 -2.29 1.76
CA PRO A 90 17.14 -2.81 2.04
C PRO A 90 16.45 -2.18 3.25
N ALA A 91 17.24 -1.81 4.26
CA ALA A 91 16.74 -1.17 5.48
C ALA A 91 17.82 -0.25 6.09
N THR A 92 17.39 0.62 7.00
CA THR A 92 18.31 1.37 7.86
C THR A 92 18.98 0.44 8.87
N GLY A 93 20.26 0.68 9.16
CA GLY A 93 21.01 -0.06 10.19
C GLY A 93 20.68 0.36 11.63
N SER A 94 19.88 1.42 11.83
CA SER A 94 19.47 1.90 13.15
C SER A 94 18.10 1.37 13.52
N ALA A 95 18.01 0.58 14.60
CA ALA A 95 16.74 0.04 15.08
C ALA A 95 15.74 1.14 15.48
N ALA A 96 16.21 2.25 16.04
CA ALA A 96 15.36 3.39 16.39
C ALA A 96 14.75 4.04 15.14
N ARG A 97 15.58 4.26 14.11
CA ARG A 97 15.11 4.82 12.84
C ARG A 97 14.16 3.87 12.12
N HIS A 98 14.45 2.57 12.14
CA HIS A 98 13.59 1.55 11.53
C HIS A 98 12.18 1.55 12.14
N ARG A 99 12.08 1.65 13.47
CA ARG A 99 10.80 1.72 14.18
C ARG A 99 10.02 2.98 13.82
N LEU A 100 10.69 4.14 13.83
CA LEU A 100 10.08 5.41 13.43
C LEU A 100 9.55 5.34 11.99
N GLU A 101 10.33 4.79 11.05
CA GLU A 101 9.90 4.62 9.66
C GLU A 101 8.67 3.70 9.56
N GLN A 102 8.62 2.61 10.35
CA GLN A 102 7.48 1.69 10.38
C GLN A 102 6.21 2.39 10.89
N ASP A 103 6.29 3.08 12.03
CA ASP A 103 5.16 3.77 12.64
C ASP A 103 4.62 4.84 11.69
N THR A 104 5.52 5.63 11.08
CA THR A 104 5.14 6.69 10.14
C THR A 104 4.47 6.11 8.89
N LEU A 105 4.96 4.98 8.38
CA LEU A 105 4.39 4.29 7.22
C LEU A 105 2.97 3.79 7.51
N VAL A 106 2.76 3.11 8.65
CA VAL A 106 1.44 2.64 9.08
C VAL A 106 0.44 3.80 9.18
N GLN A 107 0.83 4.91 9.82
CA GLN A 107 -0.02 6.10 9.94
C GLN A 107 -0.35 6.70 8.56
N SER A 108 0.63 6.80 7.68
CA SER A 108 0.48 7.40 6.34
C SER A 108 -0.35 6.54 5.37
N ALA A 109 -0.42 5.24 5.62
CA ALA A 109 -1.26 4.32 4.87
C ALA A 109 -2.75 4.47 5.21
N LEU A 110 -3.06 4.82 6.47
CA LEU A 110 -4.41 4.88 7.01
C LEU A 110 -5.02 6.29 6.97
N THR A 111 -4.18 7.33 7.07
CA THR A 111 -4.59 8.72 6.88
C THR A 111 -4.41 9.12 5.42
N LYS A 112 -5.38 9.81 4.82
CA LYS A 112 -5.38 10.24 3.40
C LYS A 112 -4.23 11.17 2.97
N ASN A 113 -3.19 11.34 3.79
CA ASN A 113 -1.98 12.08 3.50
C ASN A 113 -0.92 11.19 2.83
N SER A 114 -1.31 10.41 1.84
CA SER A 114 -0.36 9.55 1.09
C SER A 114 0.57 10.33 0.14
N GLN A 115 0.80 11.61 0.41
CA GLN A 115 1.86 12.40 -0.20
C GLN A 115 2.96 12.63 0.84
N HIS A 116 4.10 11.98 0.60
CA HIS A 116 5.37 12.13 1.30
C HIS A 116 5.40 11.75 2.78
N VAL A 117 5.88 10.53 3.03
CA VAL A 117 6.33 10.12 4.36
C VAL A 117 7.78 10.60 4.57
N ALA A 118 7.91 11.46 5.58
CA ALA A 118 9.08 11.99 6.27
C ALA A 118 9.95 13.04 5.54
N ALA A 119 10.00 14.22 6.15
CA ALA A 119 10.97 15.30 5.94
C ALA A 119 12.39 14.89 6.35
N GLU A 120 13.34 15.66 5.82
CA GLU A 120 14.81 15.60 5.93
C GLU A 120 15.51 14.49 5.12
#